data_AF-A0A3R6YIE4-F1
#
_entry.id   AF-A0A3R6YIE4-F1
#
_cell.length_a   1.000
_cell.length_b   1.000
_cell.length_c   1.000
_cell.angle_alpha   90.00
_cell.angle_beta   90.00
_cell.angle_gamma   90.00
#
_symmetry.space_group_name_H-M   'P 1'
#
loop_
_entity.id
_entity.type
_entity.pdbx_description
1 polymer ?
#
loop_
_entity_poly.entity_id
_entity_poly.type
_entity_poly.pdbx_seq_one_letter_code
_entity_poly.pdbx_strand_id
1 'polypeptide(L)'
;MATQNALPPLSQDWLRKKSAGSVRQLQSTASSSVRKLNMPHMLTLFWVRDSTSAVHVELQRMNQANALLKMEISRLQESLMQRLAARYHLTEANARANDTIASLQAELHAIKESAVEQGNLVGKLRRDLDQQSNTGTAASPAESLPPPLLDDTLKQKYHIQVQISLEKQAQIDQLILDATASSANVRHMQRDMDTLRHDLDQVKASLSMCESQLRQELDRANAVSIKHHADMTSLRQTLDAGHLTAARDADAWHAREKSLLDQVLALTQERDALIDRLERAEASHKQHLQDMQRESQHLQLLRRKSCGDVVDLTNKYDAALTTVATLQKERDMWHHEQRAADDTIERMASELKTNHMQLEALEQAVLAQKCEKSGLELKLTQLETTYTTLCQSHSQTVADLKDHMDKLTVAQTQVIKQRGQVHALQVELKATNADKDAVHDKLTEQQATHTKALEKAMQSLVRLCVVAPTVNVHLSGQILPCKTVLPKRDILPVFSSIFLQDQEGTSPTGSSLDSWLQSLLKEMQTSIETHLKNVFQV
;
A
#
# COMPACT_ATOMS: atom_id res chain seq x y z
N MET A 1 -14.19 17.20 30.30
CA MET A 1 -13.00 16.64 30.99
C MET A 1 -12.08 16.15 29.88
N ALA A 2 -11.00 16.86 29.53
CA ALA A 2 -9.67 16.77 30.15
C ALA A 2 -9.05 15.36 29.92
N THR A 3 -7.92 15.15 29.24
CA THR A 3 -6.79 16.06 28.90
C THR A 3 -6.05 15.75 27.58
N GLN A 4 -5.57 16.83 26.93
CA GLN A 4 -4.28 16.97 26.20
C GLN A 4 -3.92 16.06 25.00
N ASN A 5 -4.23 16.57 23.80
CA ASN A 5 -3.35 16.48 22.63
C ASN A 5 -2.65 17.84 22.43
N ALA A 6 -1.35 17.88 22.12
CA ALA A 6 -0.68 19.07 21.56
C ALA A 6 0.64 18.69 20.85
N LEU A 7 0.63 18.72 19.51
CA LEU A 7 1.84 18.87 18.70
C LEU A 7 2.05 20.37 18.39
N PRO A 8 3.30 20.86 18.28
CA PRO A 8 3.58 22.29 18.11
C PRO A 8 3.37 22.76 16.65
N PRO A 9 3.00 24.03 16.43
CA PRO A 9 2.90 24.62 15.10
C PRO A 9 4.25 25.14 14.58
N LEU A 10 4.46 25.05 13.27
CA LEU A 10 5.49 25.80 12.55
C LEU A 10 5.03 27.26 12.37
N SER A 11 5.77 28.22 12.95
CA SER A 11 5.57 29.65 12.65
C SER A 11 6.62 30.14 11.65
N GLN A 12 6.15 30.70 10.53
CA GLN A 12 6.92 31.65 9.74
C GLN A 12 7.18 32.95 10.55
N ASP A 13 8.06 33.80 10.00
CA ASP A 13 8.46 35.15 10.42
C ASP A 13 9.77 35.27 11.21
N TRP A 14 10.86 35.62 10.50
CA TRP A 14 11.90 36.55 10.96
C TRP A 14 12.63 37.17 9.74
N LEU A 15 11.97 38.14 9.10
CA LEU A 15 12.59 39.02 8.09
C LEU A 15 13.07 40.32 8.76
N ARG A 16 14.21 40.84 8.29
CA ARG A 16 14.93 42.05 8.76
C ARG A 16 15.67 41.96 10.12
N LYS A 17 17.00 41.86 10.03
CA LYS A 17 17.90 42.74 10.76
C LYS A 17 19.00 43.26 9.83
N LYS A 18 19.01 44.58 9.58
CA LYS A 18 20.19 45.30 9.09
C LYS A 18 21.14 45.49 10.27
N SER A 19 22.40 45.11 10.15
CA SER A 19 23.45 45.58 11.06
C SER A 19 24.80 45.64 10.34
N ALA A 20 25.48 46.77 10.48
CA ALA A 20 26.70 47.17 9.79
C ALA A 20 27.79 46.08 9.70
N GLY A 21 28.30 45.86 8.49
CA GLY A 21 29.60 45.22 8.28
C GLY A 21 30.73 46.16 8.72
N SER A 22 31.16 46.03 9.96
CA SER A 22 32.29 46.80 10.50
C SER A 22 33.61 46.28 9.94
N VAL A 23 34.36 47.15 9.27
CA VAL A 23 35.75 46.88 8.89
C VAL A 23 36.59 46.79 10.15
N ARG A 24 37.13 45.60 10.46
CA ARG A 24 38.29 45.46 11.34
C ARG A 24 39.35 44.54 10.76
N GLN A 25 40.54 45.12 10.65
CA GLN A 25 41.80 44.41 10.51
C GLN A 25 41.90 43.31 11.56
N LEU A 26 42.36 42.13 11.15
CA LEU A 26 43.13 41.25 12.02
C LEU A 26 44.48 41.00 11.36
N GLN A 27 45.52 41.55 11.98
CA GLN A 27 46.88 41.10 11.76
C GLN A 27 46.99 39.68 12.33
N SER A 28 47.60 38.77 11.57
CA SER A 28 48.23 37.58 12.14
C SER A 28 49.65 37.48 11.58
N THR A 29 50.57 37.20 12.49
CA THR A 29 52.02 37.28 12.29
C THR A 29 52.65 35.90 12.16
N ALA A 30 53.62 35.78 11.24
CA ALA A 30 54.62 34.71 11.15
C ALA A 30 54.10 33.29 10.85
N SER A 31 54.86 32.39 10.21
CA SER A 31 56.02 32.53 9.29
C SER A 31 56.29 31.17 8.63
N SER A 32 56.47 31.13 7.31
CA SER A 32 57.60 30.40 6.69
C SER A 32 57.58 30.41 5.15
N SER A 33 58.67 30.93 4.59
CA SER A 33 59.35 30.43 3.38
C SER A 33 58.56 30.11 2.09
N VAL A 34 58.12 31.15 1.37
CA VAL A 34 58.16 31.13 -0.10
C VAL A 34 58.72 32.48 -0.59
N ARG A 35 59.90 32.47 -1.23
CA ARG A 35 60.45 33.65 -1.89
C ARG A 35 59.66 33.92 -3.18
N LYS A 36 58.63 34.77 -3.12
CA LYS A 36 58.01 35.32 -4.32
C LYS A 36 58.98 36.28 -5.00
N LEU A 37 59.57 35.85 -6.11
CA LEU A 37 60.17 36.77 -7.07
C LEU A 37 59.07 37.62 -7.71
N ASN A 38 59.20 38.93 -7.57
CA ASN A 38 58.26 39.90 -8.11
C ASN A 38 58.56 40.09 -9.61
N MET A 39 57.70 39.57 -10.48
CA MET A 39 57.86 39.68 -11.95
C MET A 39 56.86 40.70 -12.53
N PRO A 40 57.32 41.82 -13.10
CA PRO A 40 56.44 42.78 -13.75
C PRO A 40 56.06 42.29 -15.16
N HIS A 41 54.87 41.69 -15.30
CA HIS A 41 54.22 41.54 -16.60
C HIS A 41 53.66 42.89 -17.06
N MET A 42 54.38 43.61 -17.93
CA MET A 42 53.89 44.66 -18.87
C MET A 42 55.06 45.37 -19.59
N LEU A 43 55.92 44.64 -20.32
CA LEU A 43 57.04 45.25 -21.08
C LEU A 43 57.33 44.61 -22.46
N THR A 44 56.41 43.81 -23.00
CA THR A 44 56.59 43.05 -24.26
C THR A 44 56.28 43.82 -25.55
N LEU A 45 56.00 45.13 -25.47
CA LEU A 45 55.70 45.99 -26.63
C LEU A 45 56.78 47.04 -26.96
N PHE A 46 57.85 47.16 -26.17
CA PHE A 46 58.92 48.15 -26.41
C PHE A 46 60.13 47.60 -27.19
N TRP A 47 60.47 46.32 -27.02
CA TRP A 47 61.71 45.74 -27.54
C TRP A 47 61.85 45.67 -29.07
N VAL A 48 60.75 45.68 -29.82
CA VAL A 48 60.78 45.65 -31.30
C VAL A 48 61.24 46.99 -31.90
N ARG A 49 61.17 48.09 -31.13
CA ARG A 49 61.52 49.44 -31.61
C ARG A 49 63.00 49.79 -31.44
N ASP A 50 63.72 49.12 -30.55
CA ASP A 50 65.16 49.34 -30.32
C ASP A 50 66.06 48.49 -31.22
N SER A 51 65.59 47.36 -31.75
CA SER A 51 66.38 46.57 -32.71
C SER A 51 66.69 47.35 -34.00
N THR A 52 65.75 48.18 -34.48
CA THR A 52 65.96 49.03 -35.64
C THR A 52 66.87 50.23 -35.35
N SER A 53 66.88 50.76 -34.12
CA SER A 53 67.81 51.83 -33.74
C SER A 53 69.25 51.30 -33.60
N ALA A 54 69.43 50.11 -33.01
CA ALA A 54 70.73 49.44 -32.90
C ALA A 54 71.34 49.12 -34.28
N VAL A 55 70.55 48.57 -35.21
CA VAL A 55 71.01 48.33 -36.59
C VAL A 55 71.35 49.64 -37.32
N HIS A 56 70.59 50.72 -37.10
CA HIS A 56 70.88 52.02 -37.69
C HIS A 56 72.20 52.62 -37.15
N VAL A 57 72.44 52.54 -35.84
CA VAL A 57 73.69 53.01 -35.21
C VAL A 57 74.90 52.22 -35.73
N GLU A 58 74.80 50.90 -35.87
CA GLU A 58 75.91 50.09 -36.37
C GLU A 58 76.16 50.32 -37.88
N LEU A 59 75.11 50.49 -38.68
CA LEU A 59 75.23 50.91 -40.08
C LEU A 59 75.88 52.31 -40.21
N GLN A 60 75.56 53.24 -39.30
CA GLN A 60 76.16 54.57 -39.25
C GLN A 60 77.65 54.51 -38.87
N ARG A 61 78.04 53.68 -37.90
CA ARG A 61 79.45 53.42 -37.56
C ARG A 61 80.22 52.81 -38.74
N MET A 62 79.65 51.81 -39.41
CA MET A 62 80.25 51.17 -40.57
C MET A 62 80.43 52.17 -41.74
N ASN A 63 79.46 53.05 -41.97
CA ASN A 63 79.57 54.12 -42.95
C ASN A 63 80.66 55.16 -42.58
N GLN A 64 80.80 55.49 -41.30
CA GLN A 64 81.86 56.37 -40.82
C GLN A 64 83.26 55.74 -40.97
N ALA A 65 83.40 54.45 -40.66
CA ALA A 65 84.64 53.70 -40.89
C ALA A 65 84.98 53.61 -42.39
N ASN A 66 84.00 53.36 -43.25
CA ASN A 66 84.16 53.38 -44.70
C ASN A 66 84.57 54.76 -45.25
N ALA A 67 84.09 55.86 -44.66
CA ALA A 67 84.52 57.20 -45.03
C ALA A 67 85.99 57.46 -44.68
N LEU A 68 86.43 57.04 -43.49
CA LEU A 68 87.83 57.12 -43.06
C LEU A 68 88.74 56.26 -43.94
N LEU A 69 88.34 55.03 -44.26
CA LEU A 69 89.08 54.16 -45.18
C LEU A 69 89.20 54.77 -46.58
N LYS A 70 88.14 55.39 -47.11
CA LYS A 70 88.20 56.11 -48.39
C LYS A 70 89.18 57.29 -48.35
N MET A 71 89.18 58.09 -47.28
CA MET A 71 90.16 59.17 -47.11
C MET A 71 91.59 58.65 -47.07
N GLU A 72 91.85 57.57 -46.33
CA GLU A 72 93.19 56.99 -46.24
C GLU A 72 93.66 56.36 -47.56
N ILE A 73 92.75 55.72 -48.31
CA ILE A 73 93.05 55.24 -49.68
C ILE A 73 93.42 56.41 -50.59
N SER A 74 92.66 57.51 -50.59
CA SER A 74 93.00 58.70 -51.38
C SER A 74 94.36 59.29 -50.98
N ARG A 75 94.65 59.38 -49.67
CA ARG A 75 95.93 59.86 -49.14
C ARG A 75 97.12 58.98 -49.57
N LEU A 76 96.93 57.66 -49.56
CA LEU A 76 97.93 56.70 -50.02
C LEU A 76 98.13 56.75 -51.55
N GLN A 77 97.05 56.92 -52.32
CA GLN A 77 97.12 57.14 -53.77
C GLN A 77 97.87 58.42 -54.11
N GLU A 78 97.59 59.53 -53.43
CA GLU A 78 98.30 60.79 -53.61
C GLU A 78 99.78 60.67 -53.24
N SER A 79 100.11 60.05 -52.10
CA SER A 79 101.51 59.79 -51.72
C SER A 79 102.25 58.91 -52.74
N LEU A 80 101.55 57.92 -53.34
CA LEU A 80 102.11 57.08 -54.37
C LEU A 80 102.34 57.86 -55.68
N MET A 81 101.41 58.72 -56.10
CA MET A 81 101.61 59.62 -57.24
C MET A 81 102.79 60.59 -57.01
N GLN A 82 102.90 61.17 -55.82
CA GLN A 82 104.02 62.04 -55.46
C GLN A 82 105.37 61.30 -55.54
N ARG A 83 105.44 60.04 -55.06
CA ARG A 83 106.65 59.20 -55.21
C ARG A 83 106.96 58.84 -56.67
N LEU A 84 105.96 58.59 -57.49
CA LEU A 84 106.14 58.34 -58.93
C LEU A 84 106.64 59.59 -59.67
N ALA A 85 106.09 60.77 -59.36
CA ALA A 85 106.56 62.05 -59.91
C ALA A 85 108.01 62.36 -59.48
N ALA A 86 108.34 62.18 -58.20
CA ALA A 86 109.72 62.31 -57.70
C ALA A 86 110.68 61.32 -58.39
N ARG A 87 110.25 60.09 -58.65
CA ARG A 87 111.03 59.09 -59.39
C ARG A 87 111.22 59.48 -60.85
N TYR A 88 110.21 60.07 -61.50
CA TYR A 88 110.31 60.59 -62.87
C TYR A 88 111.33 61.74 -62.96
N HIS A 89 111.27 62.71 -62.04
CA HIS A 89 112.26 63.78 -61.96
C HIS A 89 113.68 63.28 -61.68
N LEU A 90 113.85 62.24 -60.85
CA LEU A 90 115.14 61.58 -60.64
C LEU A 90 115.65 60.90 -61.93
N THR A 91 114.79 60.23 -62.70
CA THR A 91 115.21 59.65 -64.00
C THR A 91 115.56 60.73 -65.03
N GLU A 92 114.85 61.86 -65.03
CA GLU A 92 115.12 62.98 -65.91
C GLU A 92 116.43 63.71 -65.53
N ALA A 93 116.69 63.89 -64.22
CA ALA A 93 117.95 64.43 -63.72
C ALA A 93 119.14 63.50 -64.04
N ASN A 94 118.97 62.18 -63.92
CA ASN A 94 119.99 61.20 -64.31
C ASN A 94 120.24 61.19 -65.83
N ALA A 95 119.20 61.38 -66.66
CA ALA A 95 119.38 61.51 -68.10
C ALA A 95 120.23 62.75 -68.43
N ARG A 96 119.88 63.92 -67.88
CA ARG A 96 120.66 65.15 -68.04
C ARG A 96 122.11 65.02 -67.53
N ALA A 97 122.32 64.30 -66.43
CA ALA A 97 123.66 64.03 -65.90
C ALA A 97 124.47 63.09 -66.81
N ASN A 98 123.83 62.11 -67.44
CA ASN A 98 124.48 61.27 -68.44
C ASN A 98 124.81 62.05 -69.72
N ASP A 99 123.94 62.95 -70.15
CA ASP A 99 124.18 63.84 -71.31
C ASP A 99 125.37 64.79 -71.06
N THR A 100 125.48 65.37 -69.86
CA THR A 100 126.66 66.19 -69.51
C THR A 100 127.93 65.37 -69.37
N ILE A 101 127.87 64.15 -68.84
CA ILE A 101 129.01 63.21 -68.84
C ILE A 101 129.44 62.87 -70.27
N ALA A 102 128.49 62.63 -71.19
CA ALA A 102 128.79 62.37 -72.60
C ALA A 102 129.43 63.59 -73.30
N SER A 103 128.93 64.81 -73.01
CA SER A 103 129.54 66.05 -73.51
C SER A 103 130.98 66.22 -73.02
N LEU A 104 131.23 66.04 -71.72
CA LEU A 104 132.57 66.13 -71.13
C LEU A 104 133.51 65.04 -71.65
N GLN A 105 133.00 63.85 -71.97
CA GLN A 105 133.77 62.79 -72.63
C GLN A 105 134.14 63.15 -74.07
N ALA A 106 133.24 63.79 -74.82
CA ALA A 106 133.52 64.29 -76.17
C ALA A 106 134.55 65.43 -76.15
N GLU A 107 134.44 66.38 -75.22
CA GLU A 107 135.44 67.44 -75.00
C GLU A 107 136.82 66.86 -74.63
N LEU A 108 136.87 65.87 -73.73
CA LEU A 108 138.11 65.14 -73.42
C LEU A 108 138.70 64.40 -74.63
N HIS A 109 137.87 63.91 -75.55
CA HIS A 109 138.33 63.29 -76.79
C HIS A 109 138.94 64.34 -77.74
N ALA A 110 138.26 65.46 -77.95
CA ALA A 110 138.75 66.55 -78.78
C ALA A 110 140.06 67.16 -78.24
N ILE A 111 140.20 67.28 -76.91
CA ILE A 111 141.45 67.72 -76.26
C ILE A 111 142.57 66.68 -76.48
N LYS A 112 142.27 65.37 -76.42
CA LYS A 112 143.25 64.32 -76.73
C LYS A 112 143.67 64.34 -78.20
N GLU A 113 142.75 64.54 -79.13
CA GLU A 113 143.05 64.67 -80.56
C GLU A 113 143.93 65.90 -80.82
N SER A 114 143.59 67.06 -80.24
CA SER A 114 144.42 68.27 -80.32
C SER A 114 145.82 68.06 -79.71
N ALA A 115 145.94 67.33 -78.59
CA ALA A 115 147.23 66.98 -78.01
C ALA A 115 148.06 66.03 -78.91
N VAL A 116 147.42 65.11 -79.63
CA VAL A 116 148.07 64.27 -80.64
C VAL A 116 148.50 65.09 -81.85
N GLU A 117 147.69 66.05 -82.32
CA GLU A 117 148.08 66.98 -83.39
C GLU A 117 149.27 67.86 -82.99
N GLN A 118 149.27 68.42 -81.78
CA GLN A 118 150.43 69.14 -81.23
C GLN A 118 151.66 68.23 -81.11
N GLY A 119 151.51 66.99 -80.65
CA GLY A 119 152.57 65.99 -80.62
C GLY A 119 153.15 65.69 -82.01
N ASN A 120 152.29 65.60 -83.03
CA ASN A 120 152.69 65.42 -84.42
C ASN A 120 153.41 66.66 -84.99
N LEU A 121 153.00 67.88 -84.59
CA LEU A 121 153.65 69.14 -84.97
C LEU A 121 155.05 69.25 -84.36
N VAL A 122 155.19 68.96 -83.05
CA VAL A 122 156.48 68.90 -82.35
C VAL A 122 157.37 67.81 -82.95
N GLY A 123 156.81 66.64 -83.27
CA GLY A 123 157.50 65.56 -83.96
C GLY A 123 157.88 65.88 -85.41
N LYS A 124 157.31 66.94 -86.02
CA LYS A 124 157.71 67.46 -87.34
C LYS A 124 158.87 68.45 -87.20
N LEU A 125 158.72 69.44 -86.32
CA LEU A 125 159.77 70.40 -85.97
C LEU A 125 161.07 69.72 -85.51
N ARG A 126 160.97 68.61 -84.77
CA ARG A 126 162.15 67.83 -84.35
C ARG A 126 162.89 67.18 -85.53
N ARG A 127 162.16 66.66 -86.52
CA ARG A 127 162.74 66.11 -87.76
C ARG A 127 163.37 67.18 -88.63
N ASP A 128 162.79 68.39 -88.66
CA ASP A 128 163.35 69.52 -89.40
C ASP A 128 164.66 70.01 -88.74
N LEU A 129 164.74 69.99 -87.41
CA LEU A 129 165.96 70.30 -86.66
C LEU A 129 167.07 69.27 -86.88
N ASP A 130 166.74 67.97 -86.83
CA ASP A 130 167.69 66.87 -87.04
C ASP A 130 168.22 66.84 -88.50
N GLN A 131 167.49 67.39 -89.47
CA GLN A 131 167.95 67.54 -90.86
C GLN A 131 168.92 68.71 -91.08
N GLN A 132 168.87 69.77 -90.26
CA GLN A 132 169.85 70.87 -90.32
C GLN A 132 171.20 70.53 -89.65
N SER A 133 171.25 69.44 -88.87
CA SER A 133 172.43 69.04 -88.08
C SER A 133 173.53 68.32 -88.91
N ASN A 134 173.23 67.87 -90.13
CA ASN A 134 174.05 66.89 -90.85
C ASN A 134 174.51 67.31 -92.26
N THR A 135 175.06 68.53 -92.39
CA THR A 135 175.96 68.89 -93.50
C THR A 135 177.33 69.29 -92.96
N GLY A 136 178.35 68.48 -93.28
CA GLY A 136 179.75 68.65 -92.84
C GLY A 136 180.40 69.94 -93.34
N THR A 137 181.39 70.52 -92.63
CA THR A 137 182.78 70.03 -92.42
C THR A 137 183.76 70.71 -93.39
N ALA A 138 184.64 71.61 -92.90
CA ALA A 138 186.10 71.64 -93.20
C ALA A 138 186.85 72.90 -92.68
N ALA A 139 188.00 72.65 -92.03
CA ALA A 139 189.28 73.40 -92.05
C ALA A 139 189.41 74.92 -91.75
N SER A 140 190.14 75.23 -90.65
CA SER A 140 191.45 75.95 -90.53
C SER A 140 191.90 77.05 -91.52
N PRO A 141 192.94 77.87 -91.18
CA PRO A 141 193.36 78.42 -89.87
C PRO A 141 193.85 79.91 -89.93
N ALA A 142 194.16 80.52 -88.76
CA ALA A 142 194.90 81.82 -88.56
C ALA A 142 194.22 83.09 -89.17
N GLU A 143 194.36 84.34 -88.71
CA GLU A 143 194.89 85.03 -87.51
C GLU A 143 194.34 86.50 -87.55
N SER A 144 194.39 87.40 -86.55
CA SER A 144 194.85 87.38 -85.14
C SER A 144 194.29 88.60 -84.35
N LEU A 145 194.30 88.54 -83.00
CA LEU A 145 194.19 89.62 -81.98
C LEU A 145 192.95 90.58 -81.99
N PRO A 146 192.55 91.19 -80.83
CA PRO A 146 192.29 90.60 -79.50
C PRO A 146 190.92 91.11 -78.89
N PRO A 147 190.70 91.37 -77.58
CA PRO A 147 189.59 90.78 -76.77
C PRO A 147 188.59 91.86 -76.23
N PRO A 148 187.87 91.72 -75.08
CA PRO A 148 187.35 90.57 -74.30
C PRO A 148 185.80 90.62 -74.03
N LEU A 149 185.20 89.56 -73.45
CA LEU A 149 184.03 89.52 -72.51
C LEU A 149 183.30 88.15 -72.56
N LEU A 150 183.43 87.30 -71.52
CA LEU A 150 182.72 85.98 -71.49
C LEU A 150 182.24 85.48 -70.10
N ASP A 151 182.47 86.22 -69.01
CA ASP A 151 182.26 85.69 -67.63
C ASP A 151 180.81 85.87 -67.10
N ASP A 152 180.09 86.91 -67.52
CA ASP A 152 178.77 87.23 -66.95
C ASP A 152 177.63 86.31 -67.44
N THR A 153 177.72 85.82 -68.68
CA THR A 153 176.66 85.02 -69.32
C THR A 153 176.43 83.67 -68.64
N LEU A 154 177.46 83.11 -67.99
CA LEU A 154 177.41 81.82 -67.30
C LEU A 154 176.76 81.93 -65.91
N LYS A 155 177.07 83.01 -65.18
CA LYS A 155 176.45 83.32 -63.87
C LYS A 155 174.93 83.53 -64.01
N GLN A 156 174.51 84.24 -65.06
CA GLN A 156 173.09 84.50 -65.32
C GLN A 156 172.30 83.21 -65.62
N LYS A 157 172.88 82.27 -66.40
CA LYS A 157 172.26 80.95 -66.65
C LYS A 157 172.13 80.11 -65.36
N TYR A 158 173.16 80.11 -64.50
CA TYR A 158 173.08 79.41 -63.21
C TYR A 158 172.00 80.00 -62.30
N HIS A 159 171.89 81.34 -62.24
CA HIS A 159 170.85 82.01 -61.45
C HIS A 159 169.42 81.66 -61.92
N ILE A 160 169.19 81.66 -63.25
CA ILE A 160 167.90 81.25 -63.84
C ILE A 160 167.60 79.77 -63.53
N GLN A 161 168.59 78.88 -63.62
CA GLN A 161 168.42 77.46 -63.29
C GLN A 161 168.02 77.26 -61.81
N VAL A 162 168.62 78.03 -60.90
CA VAL A 162 168.26 78.01 -59.47
C VAL A 162 166.85 78.56 -59.24
N GLN A 163 166.45 79.65 -59.90
CA GLN A 163 165.08 80.16 -59.80
C GLN A 163 164.04 79.16 -60.32
N ILE A 164 164.27 78.55 -61.50
CA ILE A 164 163.39 77.48 -62.03
C ILE A 164 163.32 76.29 -61.06
N SER A 165 164.42 75.98 -60.37
CA SER A 165 164.44 74.88 -59.40
C SER A 165 163.68 75.21 -58.11
N LEU A 166 163.78 76.45 -57.62
CA LEU A 166 162.99 76.95 -56.48
C LEU A 166 161.50 77.05 -56.82
N GLU A 167 161.16 77.52 -58.02
CA GLU A 167 159.77 77.62 -58.49
C GLU A 167 159.14 76.23 -58.66
N LYS A 168 159.89 75.26 -59.23
CA LYS A 168 159.47 73.86 -59.29
C LYS A 168 159.35 73.22 -57.91
N GLN A 169 160.25 73.54 -56.98
CA GLN A 169 160.13 73.05 -55.60
C GLN A 169 158.86 73.60 -54.94
N ALA A 170 158.57 74.90 -55.09
CA ALA A 170 157.34 75.50 -54.60
C ALA A 170 156.08 74.88 -55.24
N GLN A 171 156.11 74.56 -56.54
CA GLN A 171 155.03 73.82 -57.21
C GLN A 171 154.87 72.39 -56.68
N ILE A 172 155.97 71.68 -56.39
CA ILE A 172 155.95 70.35 -55.78
C ILE A 172 155.38 70.42 -54.36
N ASP A 173 155.82 71.39 -53.54
CA ASP A 173 155.34 71.59 -52.18
C ASP A 173 153.84 71.94 -52.16
N GLN A 174 153.38 72.75 -53.11
CA GLN A 174 151.96 73.04 -53.31
C GLN A 174 151.17 71.78 -53.71
N LEU A 175 151.67 70.97 -54.64
CA LEU A 175 151.03 69.70 -55.01
C LEU A 175 150.99 68.69 -53.84
N ILE A 176 151.99 68.70 -52.96
CA ILE A 176 151.99 67.88 -51.73
C ILE A 176 150.93 68.40 -50.74
N LEU A 177 150.78 69.72 -50.58
CA LEU A 177 149.70 70.32 -49.79
C LEU A 177 148.32 69.94 -50.35
N ASP A 178 148.10 70.07 -51.66
CA ASP A 178 146.83 69.74 -52.30
C ASP A 178 146.52 68.23 -52.23
N ALA A 179 147.54 67.38 -52.40
CA ALA A 179 147.40 65.93 -52.26
C ALA A 179 147.11 65.49 -50.81
N THR A 180 147.73 66.13 -49.82
CA THR A 180 147.47 65.84 -48.40
C THR A 180 146.10 66.36 -47.95
N ALA A 181 145.64 67.51 -48.45
CA ALA A 181 144.28 68.00 -48.28
C ALA A 181 143.24 67.07 -48.93
N SER A 182 143.47 66.64 -50.17
CA SER A 182 142.64 65.65 -50.85
C SER A 182 142.56 64.32 -50.09
N SER A 183 143.69 63.80 -49.60
CA SER A 183 143.76 62.61 -48.74
C SER A 183 143.01 62.80 -47.40
N ALA A 184 143.01 64.01 -46.83
CA ALA A 184 142.21 64.32 -45.65
C ALA A 184 140.70 64.29 -45.95
N ASN A 185 140.28 64.85 -47.09
CA ASN A 185 138.89 64.84 -47.55
C ASN A 185 138.39 63.41 -47.84
N VAL A 186 139.19 62.58 -48.53
CA VAL A 186 138.86 61.16 -48.77
C VAL A 186 138.70 60.40 -47.45
N ARG A 187 139.57 60.65 -46.46
CA ARG A 187 139.43 60.07 -45.11
C ARG A 187 138.22 60.61 -44.35
N HIS A 188 137.77 61.83 -44.60
CA HIS A 188 136.51 62.35 -44.05
C HIS A 188 135.32 61.61 -44.66
N MET A 189 135.22 61.61 -45.99
CA MET A 189 134.16 60.89 -46.73
C MET A 189 134.08 59.41 -46.37
N GLN A 190 135.22 58.75 -46.12
CA GLN A 190 135.23 57.36 -45.67
C GLN A 190 134.56 57.19 -44.29
N ARG A 191 134.83 58.08 -43.33
CA ARG A 191 134.15 58.06 -42.02
C ARG A 191 132.67 58.37 -42.15
N ASP A 192 132.29 59.31 -43.01
CA ASP A 192 130.88 59.63 -43.28
C ASP A 192 130.16 58.41 -43.88
N MET A 193 130.78 57.73 -44.85
CA MET A 193 130.28 56.49 -45.45
C MET A 193 130.14 55.35 -44.44
N ASP A 194 131.09 55.20 -43.52
CA ASP A 194 131.00 54.17 -42.47
C ASP A 194 129.97 54.53 -41.39
N THR A 195 129.75 55.82 -41.13
CA THR A 195 128.64 56.31 -40.28
C THR A 195 127.29 56.03 -40.94
N LEU A 196 127.12 56.37 -42.23
CA LEU A 196 125.89 56.08 -42.99
C LEU A 196 125.59 54.58 -43.10
N ARG A 197 126.61 53.72 -43.14
CA ARG A 197 126.45 52.26 -43.06
C ARG A 197 125.92 51.83 -41.70
N HIS A 198 126.47 52.38 -40.61
CA HIS A 198 126.00 52.09 -39.25
C HIS A 198 124.54 52.52 -39.07
N ASP A 199 124.20 53.75 -39.48
CA ASP A 199 122.83 54.27 -39.43
C ASP A 199 121.87 53.40 -40.26
N LEU A 200 122.27 52.98 -41.46
CA LEU A 200 121.49 52.09 -42.32
C LEU A 200 121.23 50.73 -41.65
N ASP A 201 122.23 50.14 -41.00
CA ASP A 201 122.07 48.86 -40.30
C ASP A 201 121.24 48.99 -39.02
N GLN A 202 121.33 50.12 -38.31
CA GLN A 202 120.45 50.47 -37.19
C GLN A 202 118.98 50.63 -37.67
N VAL A 203 118.76 51.25 -38.83
CA VAL A 203 117.42 51.37 -39.45
C VAL A 203 116.90 50.01 -39.90
N LYS A 204 117.72 49.12 -40.46
CA LYS A 204 117.31 47.73 -40.77
C LYS A 204 116.91 46.96 -39.52
N ALA A 205 117.68 47.10 -38.44
CA ALA A 205 117.38 46.43 -37.17
C ALA A 205 116.06 46.93 -36.56
N SER A 206 115.83 48.24 -36.53
CA SER A 206 114.57 48.82 -36.03
C SER A 206 113.37 48.49 -36.92
N LEU A 207 113.55 48.44 -38.24
CA LEU A 207 112.53 47.96 -39.18
C LEU A 207 112.17 46.49 -38.94
N SER A 208 113.17 45.61 -38.79
CA SER A 208 112.95 44.18 -38.50
C SER A 208 112.21 43.96 -37.18
N MET A 209 112.56 44.74 -36.15
CA MET A 209 111.82 44.74 -34.87
C MET A 209 110.37 45.21 -35.07
N CYS A 210 110.15 46.30 -35.80
CA CYS A 210 108.80 46.81 -36.11
C CYS A 210 107.96 45.80 -36.90
N GLU A 211 108.54 45.16 -37.93
CA GLU A 211 107.87 44.06 -38.66
C GLU A 211 107.51 42.89 -37.75
N SER A 212 108.39 42.51 -36.82
CA SER A 212 108.12 41.41 -35.88
C SER A 212 106.97 41.74 -34.91
N GLN A 213 106.92 42.98 -34.42
CA GLN A 213 105.82 43.48 -33.58
C GLN A 213 104.51 43.55 -34.37
N LEU A 214 104.55 44.03 -35.60
CA LEU A 214 103.35 44.16 -36.44
C LEU A 214 102.80 42.79 -36.87
N ARG A 215 103.66 41.79 -37.10
CA ARG A 215 103.26 40.38 -37.25
C ARG A 215 102.63 39.84 -35.97
N GLN A 216 103.25 40.07 -34.80
CA GLN A 216 102.71 39.61 -33.51
C GLN A 216 101.34 40.20 -33.19
N GLU A 217 101.12 41.50 -33.45
CA GLU A 217 99.83 42.14 -33.24
C GLU A 217 98.78 41.71 -34.27
N LEU A 218 99.18 41.41 -35.52
CA LEU A 218 98.30 40.78 -36.51
C LEU A 218 97.85 39.38 -36.06
N ASP A 219 98.77 38.56 -35.55
CA ASP A 219 98.46 37.23 -35.02
C ASP A 219 97.55 37.31 -33.77
N ARG A 220 97.77 38.28 -32.88
CA ARG A 220 96.87 38.57 -31.76
C ARG A 220 95.48 38.99 -32.24
N ALA A 221 95.39 39.90 -33.20
CA ALA A 221 94.12 40.35 -33.77
C ALA A 221 93.36 39.20 -34.44
N ASN A 222 94.07 38.33 -35.18
CA ASN A 222 93.50 37.13 -35.79
C ASN A 222 92.98 36.14 -34.72
N ALA A 223 93.75 35.87 -33.67
CA ALA A 223 93.34 35.00 -32.57
C ALA A 223 92.10 35.54 -31.82
N VAL A 224 92.05 36.86 -31.56
CA VAL A 224 90.88 37.52 -30.96
C VAL A 224 89.66 37.46 -31.89
N SER A 225 89.85 37.67 -33.19
CA SER A 225 88.77 37.58 -34.20
C SER A 225 88.18 36.16 -34.28
N ILE A 226 89.04 35.13 -34.36
CA ILE A 226 88.63 33.72 -34.36
C ILE A 226 87.86 33.38 -33.07
N LYS A 227 88.38 33.79 -31.91
CA LYS A 227 87.71 33.58 -30.62
C LYS A 227 86.34 34.28 -30.59
N HIS A 228 86.27 35.55 -30.98
CA HIS A 228 85.01 36.29 -31.01
C HIS A 228 83.99 35.63 -31.96
N HIS A 229 84.42 35.12 -33.11
CA HIS A 229 83.55 34.38 -34.03
C HIS A 229 83.01 33.07 -33.41
N ALA A 230 83.85 32.33 -32.69
CA ALA A 230 83.44 31.13 -31.95
C ALA A 230 82.46 31.47 -30.81
N ASP A 231 82.76 32.49 -30.00
CA ASP A 231 81.91 32.96 -28.91
C ASP A 231 80.53 33.42 -29.44
N MET A 232 80.49 34.19 -30.53
CA MET A 232 79.26 34.63 -31.18
C MET A 232 78.45 33.47 -31.80
N THR A 233 79.13 32.43 -32.30
CA THR A 233 78.46 31.23 -32.84
C THR A 233 77.85 30.39 -31.70
N SER A 234 78.56 30.25 -30.58
CA SER A 234 78.06 29.60 -29.37
C SER A 234 76.85 30.35 -28.78
N LEU A 235 76.90 31.69 -28.72
CA LEU A 235 75.78 32.52 -28.28
C LEU A 235 74.54 32.40 -29.19
N ARG A 236 74.73 32.26 -30.51
CA ARG A 236 73.61 31.99 -31.43
C ARG A 236 73.01 30.61 -31.19
N GLN A 237 73.84 29.57 -31.10
CA GLN A 237 73.37 28.20 -30.83
C GLN A 237 72.61 28.07 -29.50
N THR A 238 73.07 28.74 -28.45
CA THR A 238 72.37 28.75 -27.15
C THR A 238 71.07 29.55 -27.19
N LEU A 239 71.02 30.66 -27.93
CA LEU A 239 69.79 31.42 -28.18
C LEU A 239 68.76 30.60 -28.99
N ASP A 240 69.18 29.97 -30.08
CA ASP A 240 68.34 29.12 -30.94
C ASP A 240 67.81 27.91 -30.16
N ALA A 241 68.65 27.26 -29.34
CA ALA A 241 68.23 26.20 -28.43
C ALA A 241 67.21 26.70 -27.40
N GLY A 242 67.43 27.88 -26.82
CA GLY A 242 66.51 28.54 -25.88
C GLY A 242 65.14 28.85 -26.50
N HIS A 243 65.12 29.35 -27.74
CA HIS A 243 63.88 29.56 -28.50
C HIS A 243 63.15 28.24 -28.79
N LEU A 244 63.88 27.19 -29.17
CA LEU A 244 63.30 25.85 -29.40
C LEU A 244 62.73 25.23 -28.12
N THR A 245 63.37 25.41 -26.96
CA THR A 245 62.80 24.97 -25.68
C THR A 245 61.56 25.78 -25.30
N ALA A 246 61.61 27.11 -25.44
CA ALA A 246 60.46 27.97 -25.11
C ALA A 246 59.25 27.70 -26.01
N ALA A 247 59.46 27.39 -27.29
CA ALA A 247 58.40 26.99 -28.21
C ALA A 247 57.75 25.66 -27.79
N ARG A 248 58.55 24.63 -27.47
CA ARG A 248 58.05 23.33 -26.99
C ARG A 248 57.29 23.45 -25.67
N ASP A 249 57.79 24.28 -24.75
CA ASP A 249 57.10 24.54 -23.48
C ASP A 249 55.76 25.25 -23.73
N ALA A 250 55.71 26.24 -24.63
CA ALA A 250 54.47 26.91 -25.01
C ALA A 250 53.46 25.93 -25.65
N ASP A 251 53.89 25.07 -26.57
CA ASP A 251 53.05 24.02 -27.16
C ASP A 251 52.52 23.05 -26.09
N ALA A 252 53.35 22.65 -25.13
CA ALA A 252 52.96 21.80 -24.01
C ALA A 252 51.95 22.48 -23.07
N TRP A 253 52.13 23.79 -22.81
CA TRP A 253 51.17 24.58 -22.03
C TRP A 253 49.83 24.72 -22.76
N HIS A 254 49.82 25.00 -24.07
CA HIS A 254 48.58 25.08 -24.86
C HIS A 254 47.87 23.72 -24.98
N ALA A 255 48.62 22.61 -25.12
CA ALA A 255 48.04 21.27 -25.08
C ALA A 255 47.36 20.98 -23.73
N ARG A 256 47.99 21.39 -22.63
CA ARG A 256 47.44 21.24 -21.27
C ARG A 256 46.24 22.16 -21.02
N GLU A 257 46.32 23.41 -21.47
CA GLU A 257 45.23 24.38 -21.43
C GLU A 257 43.99 23.84 -22.16
N LYS A 258 44.16 23.35 -23.40
CA LYS A 258 43.10 22.71 -24.16
C LYS A 258 42.51 21.50 -23.43
N SER A 259 43.36 20.61 -22.91
CA SER A 259 42.90 19.44 -22.15
C SER A 259 42.09 19.81 -20.90
N LEU A 260 42.44 20.91 -20.22
CA LEU A 260 41.69 21.43 -19.07
C LEU A 260 40.38 22.10 -19.50
N LEU A 261 40.35 22.83 -20.61
CA LEU A 261 39.13 23.39 -21.18
C LEU A 261 38.13 22.29 -21.59
N ASP A 262 38.61 21.24 -22.25
CA ASP A 262 37.80 20.06 -22.63
C ASP A 262 37.22 19.36 -21.38
N GLN A 263 38.01 19.24 -20.30
CA GLN A 263 37.53 18.71 -19.00
C GLN A 263 36.48 19.62 -18.35
N VAL A 264 36.68 20.95 -18.36
CA VAL A 264 35.71 21.92 -17.81
C VAL A 264 34.40 21.88 -18.60
N LEU A 265 34.45 21.75 -19.93
CA LEU A 265 33.27 21.57 -20.77
C LEU A 265 32.52 20.27 -20.43
N ALA A 266 33.22 19.14 -20.29
CA ALA A 266 32.62 17.87 -19.90
C ALA A 266 31.95 17.94 -18.51
N LEU A 267 32.63 18.48 -17.49
CA LEU A 267 32.07 18.66 -16.15
C LEU A 267 30.87 19.63 -16.14
N THR A 268 30.86 20.62 -17.03
CA THR A 268 29.72 21.54 -17.19
C THR A 268 28.50 20.81 -17.77
N GLN A 269 28.70 19.96 -18.79
CA GLN A 269 27.63 19.13 -19.37
C GLN A 269 27.10 18.10 -18.36
N GLU A 270 27.96 17.48 -17.56
CA GLU A 270 27.55 16.57 -16.49
C GLU A 270 26.74 17.29 -15.40
N ARG A 271 27.17 18.49 -14.97
CA ARG A 271 26.42 19.33 -14.04
C ARG A 271 25.02 19.63 -14.56
N ASP A 272 24.90 20.05 -15.81
CA ASP A 272 23.61 20.44 -16.40
C ASP A 272 22.69 19.23 -16.56
N ALA A 273 23.23 18.08 -16.98
CA ALA A 273 22.50 16.81 -17.02
C ALA A 273 22.06 16.30 -15.63
N LEU A 274 22.78 16.64 -14.55
CA LEU A 274 22.38 16.35 -13.17
C LEU A 274 21.28 17.30 -12.68
N ILE A 275 21.35 18.59 -13.03
CA ILE A 275 20.28 19.56 -12.75
C ILE A 275 18.98 19.12 -13.43
N ASP A 276 19.00 18.81 -14.73
CA ASP A 276 17.85 18.30 -15.48
C ASP A 276 17.23 17.02 -14.88
N ARG A 277 18.06 16.16 -14.28
CA ARG A 277 17.57 14.94 -13.58
C ARG A 277 16.91 15.29 -12.25
N LEU A 278 17.49 16.23 -11.50
CA LEU A 278 16.96 16.69 -10.22
C LEU A 278 15.63 17.43 -10.41
N GLU A 279 15.54 18.34 -11.38
CA GLU A 279 14.29 19.05 -11.70
C GLU A 279 13.16 18.09 -12.10
N ARG A 280 13.46 17.07 -12.92
CA ARG A 280 12.48 16.02 -13.26
C ARG A 280 12.08 15.17 -12.07
N ALA A 281 13.01 14.84 -11.17
CA ALA A 281 12.72 14.10 -9.94
C ALA A 281 11.82 14.94 -9.00
N GLU A 282 12.11 16.23 -8.83
CA GLU A 282 11.26 17.15 -8.07
C GLU A 282 9.86 17.31 -8.69
N ALA A 283 9.76 17.45 -10.02
CA ALA A 283 8.47 17.55 -10.70
C ALA A 283 7.64 16.27 -10.52
N SER A 284 8.26 15.10 -10.67
CA SER A 284 7.63 13.80 -10.41
C SER A 284 7.18 13.65 -8.96
N HIS A 285 8.00 14.08 -7.98
CA HIS A 285 7.64 14.04 -6.57
C HIS A 285 6.49 15.01 -6.23
N LYS A 286 6.52 16.25 -6.76
CA LYS A 286 5.42 17.22 -6.63
C LYS A 286 4.12 16.67 -7.21
N GLN A 287 4.16 16.01 -8.37
CA GLN A 287 2.99 15.36 -8.96
C GLN A 287 2.47 14.21 -8.08
N HIS A 288 3.34 13.31 -7.63
CA HIS A 288 2.97 12.19 -6.76
C HIS A 288 2.33 12.65 -5.44
N LEU A 289 2.84 13.73 -4.81
CA LEU A 289 2.22 14.32 -3.62
C LEU A 289 0.81 14.87 -3.91
N GLN A 290 0.58 15.48 -5.07
CA GLN A 290 -0.76 15.92 -5.46
C GLN A 290 -1.70 14.73 -5.71
N ASP A 291 -1.22 13.66 -6.33
CA ASP A 291 -2.03 12.46 -6.58
C ASP A 291 -2.39 11.73 -5.29
N MET A 292 -1.43 11.56 -4.36
CA MET A 292 -1.69 11.07 -3.00
C MET A 292 -2.72 11.93 -2.25
N GLN A 293 -2.69 13.26 -2.43
CA GLN A 293 -3.66 14.16 -1.82
C GLN A 293 -5.06 14.02 -2.45
N ARG A 294 -5.15 13.87 -3.78
CA ARG A 294 -6.40 13.58 -4.51
C ARG A 294 -7.00 12.23 -4.06
N GLU A 295 -6.17 11.20 -3.96
CA GLU A 295 -6.59 9.87 -3.50
C GLU A 295 -7.06 9.90 -2.04
N SER A 296 -6.32 10.58 -1.15
CA SER A 296 -6.73 10.78 0.26
C SER A 296 -8.10 11.46 0.37
N GLN A 297 -8.35 12.50 -0.43
CA GLN A 297 -9.66 13.16 -0.51
C GLN A 297 -10.75 12.21 -1.04
N HIS A 298 -10.47 11.44 -2.09
CA HIS A 298 -11.39 10.45 -2.63
C HIS A 298 -11.74 9.35 -1.60
N LEU A 299 -10.75 8.84 -0.86
CA LEU A 299 -10.94 7.87 0.23
C LEU A 299 -11.68 8.47 1.44
N GLN A 300 -11.61 9.78 1.68
CA GLN A 300 -12.47 10.43 2.67
C GLN A 300 -13.93 10.52 2.20
N LEU A 301 -14.17 10.84 0.92
CA LEU A 301 -15.52 10.86 0.34
C LEU A 301 -16.15 9.46 0.32
N LEU A 302 -15.40 8.44 -0.08
CA LEU A 302 -15.81 7.03 -0.01
C LEU A 302 -16.18 6.60 1.41
N ARG A 303 -15.35 6.94 2.42
CA ARG A 303 -15.68 6.66 3.83
C ARG A 303 -16.94 7.38 4.29
N ARG A 304 -17.13 8.66 3.93
CA ARG A 304 -18.37 9.40 4.25
C ARG A 304 -19.59 8.74 3.62
N LYS A 305 -19.51 8.34 2.34
CA LYS A 305 -20.59 7.64 1.65
C LYS A 305 -20.90 6.31 2.34
N SER A 306 -19.89 5.47 2.58
CA SER A 306 -20.05 4.17 3.23
C SER A 306 -20.62 4.29 4.65
N CYS A 307 -20.23 5.31 5.44
CA CYS A 307 -20.88 5.59 6.72
C CYS A 307 -22.36 5.98 6.55
N GLY A 308 -22.71 6.76 5.51
CA GLY A 308 -24.10 7.06 5.15
C GLY A 308 -24.88 5.79 4.80
N ASP A 309 -24.35 4.96 3.91
CA ASP A 309 -24.95 3.68 3.49
C ASP A 309 -25.19 2.74 4.69
N VAL A 310 -24.25 2.71 5.66
CA VAL A 310 -24.40 1.94 6.92
C VAL A 310 -25.46 2.53 7.84
N VAL A 311 -25.54 3.86 8.00
CA VAL A 311 -26.60 4.51 8.79
C VAL A 311 -27.97 4.27 8.17
N ASP A 312 -28.10 4.37 6.84
CA ASP A 312 -29.34 4.06 6.12
C ASP A 312 -29.75 2.59 6.26
N LEU A 313 -28.78 1.67 6.29
CA LEU A 313 -29.05 0.25 6.51
C LEU A 313 -29.47 -0.03 7.96
N THR A 314 -28.83 0.60 8.96
CA THR A 314 -29.24 0.54 10.37
C THR A 314 -30.66 1.07 10.54
N ASN A 315 -30.98 2.24 9.98
CA ASN A 315 -32.32 2.81 10.03
C ASN A 315 -33.39 1.88 9.42
N LYS A 316 -33.07 1.20 8.31
CA LYS A 316 -33.96 0.20 7.69
C LYS A 316 -34.11 -1.06 8.55
N TYR A 317 -33.03 -1.50 9.21
CA TYR A 317 -33.05 -2.63 10.13
C TYR A 317 -33.87 -2.32 11.38
N ASP A 318 -33.69 -1.15 11.99
CA ASP A 318 -34.49 -0.70 13.13
C ASP A 318 -35.97 -0.55 12.75
N ALA A 319 -36.28 0.00 11.57
CA ALA A 319 -37.64 0.03 11.05
C ALA A 319 -38.22 -1.41 10.91
N ALA A 320 -37.46 -2.35 10.35
CA ALA A 320 -37.87 -3.76 10.25
C ALA A 320 -38.07 -4.42 11.63
N LEU A 321 -37.23 -4.11 12.62
CA LEU A 321 -37.43 -4.58 14.00
C LEU A 321 -38.74 -4.03 14.59
N THR A 322 -39.07 -2.75 14.35
CA THR A 322 -40.34 -2.20 14.83
C THR A 322 -41.55 -2.87 14.17
N THR A 323 -41.50 -3.19 12.87
CA THR A 323 -42.61 -3.90 12.20
C THR A 323 -42.73 -5.35 12.64
N VAL A 324 -41.63 -6.05 12.93
CA VAL A 324 -41.67 -7.38 13.55
C VAL A 324 -42.30 -7.29 14.94
N ALA A 325 -41.97 -6.27 15.74
CA ALA A 325 -42.55 -6.08 17.06
C ALA A 325 -44.05 -5.75 17.03
N THR A 326 -44.56 -5.03 16.01
CA THR A 326 -46.01 -4.82 15.84
C THR A 326 -46.72 -6.10 15.41
N LEU A 327 -46.19 -6.81 14.39
CA LEU A 327 -46.74 -8.09 13.94
C LEU A 327 -46.75 -9.15 15.06
N GLN A 328 -45.75 -9.13 15.94
CA GLN A 328 -45.72 -10.02 17.10
C GLN A 328 -46.84 -9.71 18.09
N LYS A 329 -47.14 -8.43 18.35
CA LYS A 329 -48.28 -8.04 19.20
C LYS A 329 -49.63 -8.42 18.58
N GLU A 330 -49.78 -8.24 17.27
CA GLU A 330 -50.98 -8.65 16.54
C GLU A 330 -51.18 -10.17 16.61
N ARG A 331 -50.12 -10.97 16.37
CA ARG A 331 -50.14 -12.43 16.56
C ARG A 331 -50.56 -12.80 17.99
N ASP A 332 -49.99 -12.16 19.00
CA ASP A 332 -50.27 -12.48 20.40
C ASP A 332 -51.70 -12.08 20.81
N MET A 333 -52.27 -11.03 20.20
CA MET A 333 -53.68 -10.66 20.28
C MET A 333 -54.58 -11.72 19.63
N TRP A 334 -54.31 -12.12 18.38
CA TRP A 334 -55.06 -13.20 17.71
C TRP A 334 -55.01 -14.53 18.48
N HIS A 335 -53.89 -14.88 19.12
CA HIS A 335 -53.80 -16.04 19.99
C HIS A 335 -54.56 -15.91 21.33
N HIS A 336 -54.85 -14.69 21.80
CA HIS A 336 -55.76 -14.47 22.92
C HIS A 336 -57.22 -14.60 22.48
N GLU A 337 -57.58 -14.00 21.34
CA GLU A 337 -58.92 -14.09 20.77
C GLU A 337 -59.29 -15.53 20.41
N GLN A 338 -58.37 -16.28 19.79
CA GLN A 338 -58.57 -17.71 19.50
C GLN A 338 -58.82 -18.51 20.79
N ARG A 339 -58.02 -18.33 21.83
CA ARG A 339 -58.24 -19.03 23.11
C ARG A 339 -59.57 -18.64 23.76
N ALA A 340 -59.94 -17.36 23.74
CA ALA A 340 -61.24 -16.93 24.24
C ALA A 340 -62.40 -17.55 23.43
N ALA A 341 -62.23 -17.72 22.12
CA ALA A 341 -63.20 -18.44 21.28
C ALA A 341 -63.23 -19.93 21.63
N ASP A 342 -62.09 -20.60 21.80
CA ASP A 342 -61.99 -22.00 22.20
C ASP A 342 -62.65 -22.23 23.57
N ASP A 343 -62.39 -21.37 24.57
CA ASP A 343 -63.06 -21.36 25.88
C ASP A 343 -64.59 -21.20 25.73
N THR A 344 -65.06 -20.38 24.77
CA THR A 344 -66.50 -20.25 24.51
C THR A 344 -67.11 -21.49 23.87
N ILE A 345 -66.37 -22.16 22.98
CA ILE A 345 -66.79 -23.40 22.33
C ILE A 345 -66.82 -24.54 23.35
N GLU A 346 -65.82 -24.65 24.23
CA GLU A 346 -65.80 -25.66 25.30
C GLU A 346 -66.97 -25.46 26.26
N ARG A 347 -67.27 -24.22 26.66
CA ARG A 347 -68.46 -23.91 27.46
C ARG A 347 -69.74 -24.32 26.75
N MET A 348 -69.92 -23.92 25.48
CA MET A 348 -71.10 -24.31 24.69
C MET A 348 -71.21 -25.83 24.50
N ALA A 349 -70.10 -26.54 24.34
CA ALA A 349 -70.08 -28.00 24.27
C ALA A 349 -70.47 -28.63 25.62
N SER A 350 -70.06 -28.05 26.75
CA SER A 350 -70.48 -28.48 28.09
C SER A 350 -71.98 -28.24 28.32
N GLU A 351 -72.50 -27.08 27.91
CA GLU A 351 -73.94 -26.75 27.95
C GLU A 351 -74.75 -27.73 27.07
N LEU A 352 -74.33 -27.95 25.83
CA LEU A 352 -74.94 -28.93 24.92
C LEU A 352 -74.92 -30.35 25.52
N LYS A 353 -73.81 -30.77 26.16
CA LYS A 353 -73.74 -32.05 26.85
C LYS A 353 -74.73 -32.15 28.00
N THR A 354 -74.86 -31.09 28.82
CA THR A 354 -75.86 -31.08 29.90
C THR A 354 -77.29 -31.11 29.37
N ASN A 355 -77.59 -30.37 28.30
CA ASN A 355 -78.89 -30.39 27.62
C ASN A 355 -79.19 -31.76 27.01
N HIS A 356 -78.19 -32.43 26.44
CA HIS A 356 -78.34 -33.79 25.90
C HIS A 356 -78.65 -34.81 27.02
N MET A 357 -77.92 -34.77 28.14
CA MET A 357 -78.22 -35.62 29.31
C MET A 357 -79.62 -35.34 29.88
N GLN A 358 -80.08 -34.08 29.87
CA GLN A 358 -81.45 -33.74 30.28
C GLN A 358 -82.49 -34.30 29.30
N LEU A 359 -82.23 -34.23 27.99
CA LEU A 359 -83.09 -34.83 26.97
C LEU A 359 -83.17 -36.36 27.11
N GLU A 360 -82.03 -37.05 27.26
CA GLU A 360 -82.01 -38.49 27.53
C GLU A 360 -82.80 -38.85 28.80
N ALA A 361 -82.66 -38.08 29.88
CA ALA A 361 -83.40 -38.29 31.12
C ALA A 361 -84.92 -38.09 30.93
N LEU A 362 -85.33 -37.10 30.13
CA LEU A 362 -86.73 -36.87 29.77
C LEU A 362 -87.28 -37.98 28.86
N GLU A 363 -86.50 -38.46 27.89
CA GLU A 363 -86.87 -39.59 27.03
C GLU A 363 -87.08 -40.87 27.86
N GLN A 364 -86.17 -41.17 28.80
CA GLN A 364 -86.33 -42.28 29.74
C GLN A 364 -87.55 -42.12 30.65
N ALA A 365 -87.83 -40.90 31.13
CA ALA A 365 -89.04 -40.62 31.92
C ALA A 365 -90.33 -40.81 31.11
N VAL A 366 -90.34 -40.41 29.84
CA VAL A 366 -91.47 -40.64 28.92
C VAL A 366 -91.65 -42.13 28.62
N LEU A 367 -90.56 -42.89 28.43
CA LEU A 367 -90.61 -44.35 28.29
C LEU A 367 -91.15 -45.03 29.57
N ALA A 368 -90.71 -44.60 30.76
CA ALA A 368 -91.23 -45.09 32.03
C ALA A 368 -92.73 -44.81 32.18
N GLN A 369 -93.19 -43.58 31.91
CA GLN A 369 -94.62 -43.25 31.92
C GLN A 369 -95.41 -44.05 30.89
N LYS A 370 -94.83 -44.36 29.72
CA LYS A 370 -95.48 -45.22 28.71
C LYS A 370 -95.63 -46.66 29.23
N CYS A 371 -94.64 -47.19 29.94
CA CYS A 371 -94.74 -48.48 30.62
C CYS A 371 -95.80 -48.46 31.73
N GLU A 372 -95.81 -47.46 32.60
CA GLU A 372 -96.84 -47.29 33.64
C GLU A 372 -98.24 -47.19 33.04
N LYS A 373 -98.42 -46.39 31.98
CA LYS A 373 -99.67 -46.29 31.22
C LYS A 373 -100.10 -47.65 30.68
N SER A 374 -99.20 -48.42 30.06
CA SER A 374 -99.55 -49.76 29.54
C SER A 374 -99.93 -50.74 30.68
N GLY A 375 -99.31 -50.61 31.85
CA GLY A 375 -99.70 -51.37 33.06
C GLY A 375 -101.06 -50.95 33.62
N LEU A 376 -101.42 -49.67 33.53
CA LEU A 376 -102.75 -49.17 33.87
C LEU A 376 -103.81 -49.60 32.85
N GLU A 377 -103.52 -49.59 31.56
CA GLU A 377 -104.39 -50.12 30.50
C GLU A 377 -104.63 -51.63 30.68
N LEU A 378 -103.60 -52.39 31.07
CA LEU A 378 -103.74 -53.81 31.39
C LEU A 378 -104.56 -54.06 32.67
N LYS A 379 -104.41 -53.23 33.70
CA LYS A 379 -105.29 -53.26 34.88
C LYS A 379 -106.73 -52.87 34.54
N LEU A 380 -106.93 -51.91 33.64
CA LEU A 380 -108.25 -51.43 33.24
C LEU A 380 -108.98 -52.49 32.42
N THR A 381 -108.31 -53.15 31.47
CA THR A 381 -108.87 -54.30 30.75
C THR A 381 -109.10 -55.53 31.63
N GLN A 382 -108.29 -55.75 32.67
CA GLN A 382 -108.59 -56.71 33.75
C GLN A 382 -109.84 -56.31 34.56
N LEU A 383 -110.04 -55.02 34.81
CA LEU A 383 -111.24 -54.51 35.47
C LEU A 383 -112.49 -54.65 34.58
N GLU A 384 -112.37 -54.41 33.28
CA GLU A 384 -113.45 -54.59 32.31
C GLU A 384 -113.83 -56.07 32.12
N THR A 385 -112.84 -56.97 32.09
CA THR A 385 -113.09 -58.42 32.01
C THR A 385 -113.69 -58.99 33.31
N THR A 386 -113.28 -58.50 34.48
CA THR A 386 -113.93 -58.86 35.76
C THR A 386 -115.31 -58.24 35.91
N TYR A 387 -115.53 -57.01 35.44
CA TYR A 387 -116.85 -56.38 35.40
C TYR A 387 -117.82 -57.10 34.45
N THR A 388 -117.38 -57.47 33.25
CA THR A 388 -118.21 -58.21 32.29
C THR A 388 -118.54 -59.63 32.76
N THR A 389 -117.61 -60.34 33.41
CA THR A 389 -117.93 -61.63 34.05
C THR A 389 -118.86 -61.48 35.26
N LEU A 390 -118.74 -60.40 36.04
CA LEU A 390 -119.71 -60.08 37.09
C LEU A 390 -121.11 -59.81 36.52
N CYS A 391 -121.21 -59.05 35.42
CA CYS A 391 -122.48 -58.81 34.72
C CYS A 391 -123.07 -60.11 34.11
N GLN A 392 -122.25 -61.01 33.59
CA GLN A 392 -122.70 -62.33 33.12
C GLN A 392 -123.20 -63.21 34.27
N SER A 393 -122.49 -63.23 35.41
CA SER A 393 -122.93 -63.92 36.63
C SER A 393 -124.24 -63.32 37.19
N HIS A 394 -124.38 -62.00 37.14
CA HIS A 394 -125.62 -61.33 37.53
C HIS A 394 -126.78 -61.66 36.57
N SER A 395 -126.53 -61.70 35.27
CA SER A 395 -127.49 -62.18 34.26
C SER A 395 -127.92 -63.62 34.54
N GLN A 396 -126.98 -64.49 34.92
CA GLN A 396 -127.27 -65.89 35.24
C GLN A 396 -128.13 -66.01 36.50
N THR A 397 -127.75 -65.34 37.59
CA THR A 397 -128.55 -65.35 38.83
C THR A 397 -129.94 -64.73 38.67
N VAL A 398 -130.11 -63.72 37.80
CA VAL A 398 -131.43 -63.20 37.42
C VAL A 398 -132.25 -64.23 36.62
N ALA A 399 -131.61 -65.01 35.74
CA ALA A 399 -132.27 -66.11 35.04
C ALA A 399 -132.70 -67.24 36.00
N ASP A 400 -131.84 -67.62 36.94
CA ASP A 400 -132.12 -68.64 37.95
C ASP A 400 -133.24 -68.16 38.91
N LEU A 401 -133.23 -66.88 39.33
CA LEU A 401 -134.31 -66.28 40.12
C LEU A 401 -135.66 -66.27 39.37
N LYS A 402 -135.64 -66.07 38.05
CA LYS A 402 -136.85 -66.14 37.22
C LYS A 402 -137.40 -67.57 37.17
N ASP A 403 -136.56 -68.57 36.94
CA ASP A 403 -136.96 -69.98 36.96
C ASP A 403 -137.47 -70.43 38.35
N HIS A 404 -136.88 -69.92 39.43
CA HIS A 404 -137.42 -70.09 40.79
C HIS A 404 -138.79 -69.40 41.00
N MET A 405 -139.01 -68.21 40.42
CA MET A 405 -140.29 -67.50 40.49
C MET A 405 -141.40 -68.21 39.69
N ASP A 406 -141.07 -68.77 38.53
CA ASP A 406 -142.01 -69.56 37.72
C ASP A 406 -142.37 -70.87 38.46
N LYS A 407 -141.40 -71.56 39.08
CA LYS A 407 -141.64 -72.72 39.95
C LYS A 407 -142.50 -72.40 41.17
N LEU A 408 -142.29 -71.23 41.80
CA LEU A 408 -143.11 -70.77 42.92
C LEU A 408 -144.56 -70.48 42.48
N THR A 409 -144.75 -69.92 41.29
CA THR A 409 -146.08 -69.64 40.70
C THR A 409 -146.86 -70.92 40.43
N VAL A 410 -146.20 -71.97 39.93
CA VAL A 410 -146.79 -73.31 39.78
C VAL A 410 -147.18 -73.90 41.15
N ALA A 411 -146.30 -73.83 42.14
CA ALA A 411 -146.58 -74.32 43.50
C ALA A 411 -147.75 -73.57 44.18
N GLN A 412 -147.83 -72.24 44.00
CA GLN A 412 -148.91 -71.43 44.56
C GLN A 412 -150.27 -71.76 43.91
N THR A 413 -150.27 -72.07 42.61
CA THR A 413 -151.47 -72.54 41.88
C THR A 413 -151.92 -73.93 42.37
N GLN A 414 -150.97 -74.83 42.67
CA GLN A 414 -151.23 -76.15 43.27
C GLN A 414 -151.92 -76.02 44.65
N VAL A 415 -151.45 -75.11 45.50
CA VAL A 415 -151.99 -74.86 46.86
C VAL A 415 -153.41 -74.28 46.82
N ILE A 416 -153.72 -73.40 45.86
CA ILE A 416 -155.09 -72.89 45.66
C ILE A 416 -156.04 -74.02 45.27
N LYS A 417 -155.61 -74.94 44.39
CA LYS A 417 -156.39 -76.11 43.97
C LYS A 417 -156.68 -77.07 45.13
N GLN A 418 -155.69 -77.32 45.99
CA GLN A 418 -155.86 -78.14 47.20
C GLN A 418 -156.76 -77.46 48.25
N ARG A 419 -156.67 -76.13 48.42
CA ARG A 419 -157.60 -75.37 49.29
C ARG A 419 -159.07 -75.50 48.85
N GLY A 420 -159.33 -75.55 47.55
CA GLY A 420 -160.69 -75.80 47.02
C GLY A 420 -161.25 -77.16 47.43
N GLN A 421 -160.44 -78.22 47.38
CA GLN A 421 -160.84 -79.57 47.78
C GLN A 421 -161.08 -79.69 49.30
N VAL A 422 -160.25 -79.03 50.12
CA VAL A 422 -160.45 -78.99 51.59
C VAL A 422 -161.75 -78.25 51.94
N HIS A 423 -162.08 -77.14 51.26
CA HIS A 423 -163.29 -76.38 51.57
C HIS A 423 -164.57 -77.16 51.23
N ALA A 424 -164.59 -77.95 50.16
CA ALA A 424 -165.72 -78.82 49.81
C ALA A 424 -165.95 -79.92 50.88
N LEU A 425 -164.90 -80.64 51.27
CA LEU A 425 -164.97 -81.65 52.34
C LEU A 425 -165.41 -81.05 53.69
N GLN A 426 -165.05 -79.78 53.95
CA GLN A 426 -165.44 -79.07 55.18
C GLN A 426 -166.90 -78.59 55.19
N VAL A 427 -167.59 -78.60 54.04
CA VAL A 427 -169.05 -78.39 53.95
C VAL A 427 -169.80 -79.71 54.15
N GLU A 428 -169.34 -80.80 53.53
CA GLU A 428 -169.92 -82.15 53.73
C GLU A 428 -169.84 -82.57 55.21
N LEU A 429 -168.70 -82.35 55.87
CA LEU A 429 -168.51 -82.70 57.28
C LEU A 429 -169.45 -81.93 58.24
N LYS A 430 -169.96 -80.77 57.83
CA LYS A 430 -170.98 -80.01 58.59
C LYS A 430 -172.39 -80.55 58.36
N ALA A 431 -172.70 -81.02 57.15
CA ALA A 431 -173.98 -81.67 56.86
C ALA A 431 -174.13 -82.99 57.63
N THR A 432 -173.09 -83.84 57.61
CA THR A 432 -173.12 -85.14 58.32
C THR A 432 -173.20 -85.05 59.83
N ASN A 433 -172.76 -83.94 60.44
CA ASN A 433 -172.96 -83.72 61.88
C ASN A 433 -174.39 -83.29 62.22
N ALA A 434 -175.06 -82.52 61.35
CA ALA A 434 -176.47 -82.16 61.56
C ALA A 434 -177.41 -83.38 61.46
N ASP A 435 -177.16 -84.30 60.53
CA ASP A 435 -177.91 -85.57 60.42
C ASP A 435 -177.66 -86.51 61.60
N LYS A 436 -176.45 -86.49 62.17
CA LYS A 436 -176.09 -87.31 63.34
C LYS A 436 -176.89 -86.90 64.58
N ASP A 437 -177.05 -85.60 64.82
CA ASP A 437 -177.80 -85.10 65.97
C ASP A 437 -179.31 -85.39 65.81
N ALA A 438 -179.86 -85.28 64.59
CA ALA A 438 -181.26 -85.63 64.30
C ALA A 438 -181.58 -87.15 64.44
N VAL A 439 -180.58 -88.02 64.31
CA VAL A 439 -180.71 -89.47 64.57
C VAL A 439 -180.59 -89.78 66.08
N HIS A 440 -179.84 -88.99 66.84
CA HIS A 440 -179.75 -89.12 68.29
C HIS A 440 -181.10 -88.87 68.99
N ASP A 441 -181.84 -87.87 68.52
CA ASP A 441 -183.17 -87.53 69.04
C ASP A 441 -184.25 -88.57 68.69
N LYS A 442 -184.17 -89.22 67.50
CA LYS A 442 -185.12 -90.30 67.14
C LYS A 442 -184.85 -91.62 67.85
N LEU A 443 -183.60 -91.90 68.21
CA LEU A 443 -183.23 -93.12 68.92
C LEU A 443 -183.66 -93.07 70.40
N THR A 444 -183.60 -91.90 71.02
CA THR A 444 -184.03 -91.70 72.42
C THR A 444 -185.55 -91.81 72.60
N GLU A 445 -186.36 -91.50 71.57
CA GLU A 445 -187.82 -91.60 71.62
C GLU A 445 -188.35 -93.05 71.44
N GLN A 446 -187.73 -93.88 70.60
CA GLN A 446 -188.13 -95.29 70.45
C GLN A 446 -187.74 -96.18 71.64
N GLN A 447 -186.64 -95.87 72.35
CA GLN A 447 -186.19 -96.65 73.50
C GLN A 447 -187.23 -96.64 74.66
N ALA A 448 -188.00 -95.56 74.79
CA ALA A 448 -189.02 -95.38 75.82
C ALA A 448 -190.30 -96.21 75.59
N THR A 449 -190.62 -96.55 74.34
CA THR A 449 -191.84 -97.29 73.98
C THR A 449 -191.64 -98.80 73.91
N HIS A 450 -190.45 -99.27 73.50
CA HIS A 450 -190.19 -100.71 73.33
C HIS A 450 -190.03 -101.47 74.66
N THR A 451 -189.45 -100.84 75.69
CA THR A 451 -189.13 -101.52 76.97
C THR A 451 -190.40 -101.93 77.75
N LYS A 452 -191.50 -101.18 77.59
CA LYS A 452 -192.81 -101.45 78.23
C LYS A 452 -193.52 -102.70 77.68
N ALA A 453 -193.07 -103.24 76.54
CA ALA A 453 -193.62 -104.45 75.93
C ALA A 453 -192.86 -105.74 76.31
N LEU A 454 -191.61 -105.62 76.78
CA LEU A 454 -190.72 -106.79 76.99
C LEU A 454 -190.62 -107.23 78.46
N GLU A 455 -191.09 -106.40 79.40
CA GLU A 455 -191.11 -106.68 80.85
C GLU A 455 -192.15 -107.75 81.28
N LYS A 456 -193.03 -108.18 80.35
CA LYS A 456 -194.09 -109.16 80.61
C LYS A 456 -193.94 -110.49 79.84
N ALA A 457 -192.88 -110.65 79.04
CA ALA A 457 -192.73 -111.78 78.13
C ALA A 457 -191.76 -112.88 78.62
N MET A 458 -190.67 -112.57 79.35
CA MET A 458 -189.70 -113.58 79.79
C MET A 458 -189.04 -113.30 81.15
N GLN A 459 -189.86 -113.40 82.20
CA GLN A 459 -189.42 -113.51 83.60
C GLN A 459 -188.74 -114.88 83.89
N SER A 460 -187.56 -115.13 83.30
CA SER A 460 -186.62 -116.22 83.65
C SER A 460 -185.41 -116.09 82.70
N LEU A 461 -184.20 -115.67 83.07
CA LEU A 461 -183.52 -115.46 84.36
C LEU A 461 -182.97 -114.00 84.39
N VAL A 462 -182.93 -113.18 85.47
CA VAL A 462 -182.59 -113.39 86.89
C VAL A 462 -181.15 -113.92 87.06
N ARG A 463 -180.12 -113.12 87.40
CA ARG A 463 -180.12 -111.82 88.12
C ARG A 463 -178.66 -111.29 88.24
N LEU A 464 -178.51 -110.03 88.66
CA LEU A 464 -177.29 -109.41 89.24
C LEU A 464 -176.11 -109.20 88.27
N CYS A 465 -175.31 -108.12 88.29
CA CYS A 465 -175.42 -106.76 88.86
C CYS A 465 -174.64 -105.85 87.88
N VAL A 466 -175.07 -104.64 87.51
CA VAL A 466 -175.35 -103.44 88.33
C VAL A 466 -174.09 -102.83 88.95
N VAL A 467 -173.96 -101.51 88.79
CA VAL A 467 -172.82 -100.62 89.10
C VAL A 467 -171.54 -100.98 88.30
N ALA A 468 -171.04 -100.20 87.32
CA ALA A 468 -170.93 -98.74 87.25
C ALA A 468 -170.09 -98.17 88.43
N PRO A 469 -169.83 -96.85 88.53
CA PRO A 469 -170.06 -95.82 87.53
C PRO A 469 -168.81 -94.99 87.22
N THR A 470 -168.92 -94.23 86.14
CA THR A 470 -168.30 -92.91 85.97
C THR A 470 -168.31 -92.08 87.26
N VAL A 471 -167.14 -91.63 87.71
CA VAL A 471 -166.94 -90.51 88.66
C VAL A 471 -165.68 -89.77 88.17
N ASN A 472 -165.72 -88.78 87.27
CA ASN A 472 -166.38 -87.48 87.36
C ASN A 472 -166.13 -86.75 88.70
N VAL A 473 -165.03 -85.98 88.82
CA VAL A 473 -164.89 -84.81 89.72
C VAL A 473 -163.70 -83.90 89.31
N HIS A 474 -164.03 -82.66 88.88
CA HIS A 474 -163.42 -81.33 89.12
C HIS A 474 -161.91 -81.00 88.88
N LEU A 475 -161.68 -79.68 88.73
CA LEU A 475 -160.39 -78.92 88.60
C LEU A 475 -159.69 -79.04 87.22
N SER A 476 -159.11 -77.99 86.61
CA SER A 476 -159.10 -76.53 86.86
C SER A 476 -158.92 -75.80 85.52
N GLY A 477 -159.43 -74.57 85.40
CA GLY A 477 -159.51 -73.86 84.11
C GLY A 477 -158.25 -73.12 83.64
N GLN A 478 -158.33 -72.61 82.40
CA GLN A 478 -157.46 -71.62 81.74
C GLN A 478 -156.03 -72.10 81.38
N ILE A 479 -155.62 -72.16 80.10
CA ILE A 479 -155.40 -71.08 79.10
C ILE A 479 -154.28 -70.11 79.53
N LEU A 480 -153.19 -69.98 78.74
CA LEU A 480 -152.63 -68.74 78.14
C LEU A 480 -151.28 -69.02 77.36
N PRO A 481 -150.71 -68.07 76.56
CA PRO A 481 -150.04 -68.38 75.27
C PRO A 481 -148.70 -67.60 75.01
N CYS A 482 -148.46 -67.13 73.77
CA CYS A 482 -147.48 -66.08 73.32
C CYS A 482 -145.99 -66.50 73.09
N LYS A 483 -145.14 -65.84 72.26
CA LYS A 483 -145.28 -65.00 71.02
C LYS A 483 -143.87 -64.57 70.48
N THR A 484 -143.61 -64.62 69.16
CA THR A 484 -142.69 -63.72 68.36
C THR A 484 -141.18 -63.62 68.74
N VAL A 485 -140.19 -62.97 68.08
CA VAL A 485 -140.05 -62.04 66.91
C VAL A 485 -138.62 -62.11 66.24
N LEU A 486 -138.48 -61.88 64.92
CA LEU A 486 -137.31 -61.30 64.17
C LEU A 486 -135.88 -62.00 64.29
N PRO A 487 -134.75 -61.51 63.66
CA PRO A 487 -134.45 -61.70 62.22
C PRO A 487 -132.95 -61.94 61.83
N LYS A 488 -132.69 -61.98 60.50
CA LYS A 488 -131.39 -61.81 59.77
C LYS A 488 -130.33 -62.91 59.88
N ARG A 489 -129.62 -63.14 58.76
CA ARG A 489 -128.40 -63.95 58.66
C ARG A 489 -127.37 -63.23 57.79
N ASP A 490 -126.14 -63.29 58.24
CA ASP A 490 -124.93 -62.94 57.49
C ASP A 490 -123.78 -63.81 58.03
N ILE A 491 -122.70 -63.88 57.26
CA ILE A 491 -121.34 -64.37 57.59
C ILE A 491 -121.08 -65.90 57.82
N LEU A 492 -120.02 -66.35 57.12
CA LEU A 492 -119.12 -67.51 57.34
C LEU A 492 -119.61 -68.96 57.06
N PRO A 493 -118.97 -69.62 56.07
CA PRO A 493 -118.84 -71.08 56.04
C PRO A 493 -117.70 -71.57 56.96
N VAL A 494 -117.98 -72.67 57.66
CA VAL A 494 -117.05 -73.79 57.94
C VAL A 494 -115.77 -73.48 58.71
N PHE A 495 -115.89 -73.46 60.05
CA PHE A 495 -115.02 -74.26 60.95
C PHE A 495 -115.78 -74.81 62.18
N SER A 496 -117.11 -74.96 62.10
CA SER A 496 -117.94 -75.58 63.15
C SER A 496 -119.11 -76.34 62.52
N SER A 497 -119.21 -77.65 62.77
CA SER A 497 -120.39 -78.47 62.45
C SER A 497 -121.22 -78.68 63.71
N ILE A 498 -122.51 -78.35 63.65
CA ILE A 498 -123.47 -78.62 64.73
C ILE A 498 -124.23 -79.89 64.35
N PHE A 499 -124.19 -80.89 65.23
CA PHE A 499 -124.95 -82.12 65.09
C PHE A 499 -126.15 -82.12 66.05
N LEU A 500 -127.31 -82.52 65.56
CA LEU A 500 -128.48 -82.78 66.40
C LEU A 500 -128.39 -84.21 66.94
N GLN A 501 -128.62 -84.36 68.24
CA GLN A 501 -128.55 -85.64 68.94
C GLN A 501 -129.97 -86.12 69.24
N ASP A 502 -130.49 -87.03 68.41
CA ASP A 502 -131.89 -87.49 68.48
C ASP A 502 -132.20 -88.33 69.73
N GLN A 503 -131.18 -88.92 70.37
CA GLN A 503 -131.30 -89.65 71.63
C GLN A 503 -130.09 -89.38 72.54
N GLU A 504 -130.38 -89.13 73.82
CA GLU A 504 -129.40 -88.72 74.83
C GLU A 504 -128.35 -89.82 75.06
N GLY A 505 -127.07 -89.46 74.95
CA GLY A 505 -125.93 -90.37 75.15
C GLY A 505 -125.41 -91.09 73.90
N THR A 506 -126.00 -90.90 72.71
CA THR A 506 -125.50 -91.48 71.43
C THR A 506 -124.80 -90.45 70.55
N SER A 507 -123.68 -90.82 69.90
CA SER A 507 -122.87 -89.95 69.07
C SER A 507 -123.38 -89.82 67.61
N PRO A 508 -122.87 -88.87 66.80
CA PRO A 508 -123.22 -88.76 65.37
C PRO A 508 -122.87 -90.00 64.54
N THR A 509 -122.00 -90.89 65.03
CA THR A 509 -121.63 -92.16 64.38
C THR A 509 -122.36 -93.37 64.98
N GLY A 510 -123.31 -93.16 65.90
CA GLY A 510 -124.07 -94.23 66.56
C GLY A 510 -123.33 -94.96 67.69
N SER A 511 -122.11 -94.54 68.05
CA SER A 511 -121.40 -95.03 69.24
C SER A 511 -121.88 -94.31 70.52
N SER A 512 -121.43 -94.74 71.70
CA SER A 512 -121.69 -93.95 72.92
C SER A 512 -120.99 -92.58 72.84
N LEU A 513 -121.64 -91.54 73.36
CA LEU A 513 -121.15 -90.17 73.30
C LEU A 513 -119.76 -90.04 73.94
N ASP A 514 -119.53 -90.70 75.09
CA ASP A 514 -118.22 -90.68 75.78
C ASP A 514 -117.09 -91.31 74.93
N SER A 515 -117.37 -92.41 74.23
CA SER A 515 -116.39 -93.04 73.33
C SER A 515 -116.04 -92.12 72.16
N TRP A 516 -117.05 -91.43 71.61
CA TRP A 516 -116.85 -90.47 70.52
C TRP A 516 -116.10 -89.22 70.99
N LEU A 517 -116.47 -88.66 72.17
CA LEU A 517 -115.78 -87.51 72.77
C LEU A 517 -114.32 -87.84 73.11
N GLN A 518 -114.01 -89.05 73.62
CA GLN A 518 -112.63 -89.47 73.84
C GLN A 518 -111.83 -89.57 72.52
N SER A 519 -112.45 -90.09 71.45
CA SER A 519 -111.79 -90.13 70.12
C SER A 519 -111.55 -88.72 69.57
N LEU A 520 -112.56 -87.86 69.65
CA LEU A 520 -112.49 -86.46 69.20
C LEU A 520 -111.43 -85.66 69.97
N LEU A 521 -111.38 -85.80 71.30
CA LEU A 521 -110.37 -85.16 72.14
C LEU A 521 -108.97 -85.66 71.81
N LYS A 522 -108.81 -86.96 71.53
CA LYS A 522 -107.52 -87.54 71.11
C LYS A 522 -107.09 -87.04 69.72
N GLU A 523 -108.01 -86.92 68.77
CA GLU A 523 -107.75 -86.34 67.46
C GLU A 523 -107.41 -84.84 67.55
N MET A 524 -108.15 -84.07 68.36
CA MET A 524 -107.83 -82.67 68.64
C MET A 524 -106.45 -82.52 69.30
N GLN A 525 -106.12 -83.35 70.30
CA GLN A 525 -104.80 -83.33 70.93
C GLN A 525 -103.70 -83.67 69.91
N THR A 526 -103.89 -84.70 69.09
CA THR A 526 -102.92 -85.09 68.05
C THR A 526 -102.77 -83.97 67.01
N SER A 527 -103.86 -83.29 66.64
CA SER A 527 -103.85 -82.15 65.72
C SER A 527 -103.10 -80.95 66.31
N ILE A 528 -103.33 -80.63 67.59
CA ILE A 528 -102.62 -79.57 68.31
C ILE A 528 -101.12 -79.90 68.46
N GLU A 529 -100.76 -81.12 68.86
CA GLU A 529 -99.36 -81.58 68.93
C GLU A 529 -98.66 -81.52 67.56
N THR A 530 -99.37 -81.87 66.49
CA THR A 530 -98.86 -81.77 65.10
C THR A 530 -98.68 -80.31 64.69
N HIS A 531 -99.63 -79.44 65.01
CA HIS A 531 -99.57 -78.04 64.61
C HIS A 531 -98.52 -77.26 65.41
N LEU A 532 -98.35 -77.56 66.70
CA LEU A 532 -97.27 -77.04 67.54
C LEU A 532 -95.89 -77.48 67.04
N LYS A 533 -95.73 -78.74 66.60
CA LYS A 533 -94.50 -79.20 65.93
C LYS A 533 -94.20 -78.38 64.67
N ASN A 534 -95.21 -78.06 63.86
CA ASN A 534 -95.02 -77.28 62.63
C ASN A 534 -94.77 -75.78 62.85
N VAL A 535 -95.00 -75.23 64.06
CA VAL A 535 -94.76 -73.81 64.38
C VAL A 535 -93.44 -73.58 65.11
N PHE A 536 -92.91 -74.58 65.81
CA PHE A 536 -91.68 -74.47 66.61
C PHE A 536 -90.48 -75.26 66.04
N GLN A 537 -90.56 -75.76 64.81
CA GLN A 537 -89.41 -76.32 64.10
C GLN A 537 -88.81 -75.27 63.13
N VAL A 538 -87.63 -74.82 63.54
CA VAL A 538 -86.68 -73.84 62.98
C VAL A 538 -86.54 -73.88 61.46
#